data_AF-A0A8H4TH31-F1
#
_entry.id   AF-A0A8H4TH31-F1
#
_cell.length_a   1.000
_cell.length_b   1.000
_cell.length_c   1.000
_cell.angle_alpha   90.00
_cell.angle_beta   90.00
_cell.angle_gamma   90.00
#
_symmetry.space_group_name_H-M   'P 1'
#
loop_
_entity.id
_entity.type
_entity.pdbx_description
1 polymer ?
#
loop_
_entity_poly.entity_id
_entity_poly.type
_entity_poly.pdbx_seq_one_letter_code
_entity_poly.pdbx_strand_id
1 'polypeptide(L)'
;MSDEKETLQARRHRTGSQNAEQSTRPITGSDLAWLVYILISQIFLVINLSDISRDWRGWGQMPRSSKVWIVAGTIQSIMNVTILIVCTRDWLRNRKDRSGAESDQETEIQASAPTGFFHFIFAHIHCLDIISLRDHPENSLIGGMSWESTTTYYQEINRRVREIQGGLHSAQCIVFSFDFAKIEALQHAGKWEEAGALLDDAAAKLKLAGADAIVLCTNTMHFVSHGIETASQLPLIHIVDPTAEAILKAGYKSVGLLGTRFTMEKDFYKSRLTEKFGLQVIVPDDEDREIVHSVVYTELCNGIINDSSREEYHSIISKLKRAGAECLILGCTEIGLLVDEAGSELPIFDTAKIHAIAAADWAMEG
;
A
#
# COMPACT_ATOMS: atom_id res chain seq x y z
N MET A 1 -44.73 -51.23 25.53
CA MET A 1 -44.65 -50.87 26.96
C MET A 1 -43.36 -51.46 27.53
N SER A 2 -42.21 -50.96 27.05
CA SER A 2 -40.87 -51.38 27.52
C SER A 2 -39.74 -50.49 26.99
N ASP A 3 -39.99 -49.23 26.62
CA ASP A 3 -38.92 -48.33 26.07
C ASP A 3 -39.09 -46.86 26.47
N GLU A 4 -39.73 -46.59 27.61
CA GLU A 4 -39.97 -45.20 28.09
C GLU A 4 -39.49 -44.95 29.52
N LYS A 5 -38.66 -45.83 30.08
CA LYS A 5 -38.11 -45.68 31.45
C LYS A 5 -36.59 -45.50 31.53
N GLU A 6 -35.83 -45.66 30.46
CA GLU A 6 -34.37 -45.41 30.48
C GLU A 6 -33.96 -43.99 30.02
N THR A 7 -34.84 -43.24 29.35
CA THR A 7 -34.54 -41.89 28.85
C THR A 7 -34.82 -40.75 29.84
N LEU A 8 -35.31 -41.05 31.06
CA LEU A 8 -35.62 -40.05 32.10
C LEU A 8 -34.65 -40.05 33.30
N GLN A 9 -33.74 -41.04 33.42
CA GLN A 9 -32.68 -41.01 34.43
C GLN A 9 -31.37 -40.36 33.94
N ALA A 10 -31.15 -40.25 32.62
CA ALA A 10 -29.97 -39.58 32.05
C ALA A 10 -30.08 -38.04 31.94
N ARG A 11 -31.20 -37.44 32.39
CA ARG A 11 -31.45 -35.97 32.30
C ARG A 11 -31.48 -35.22 33.64
N ARG A 12 -31.14 -35.88 34.77
CA ARG A 12 -31.10 -35.26 36.12
C ARG A 12 -29.71 -35.00 36.70
N HIS A 13 -28.64 -35.15 35.93
CA HIS A 13 -27.31 -34.59 36.25
C HIS A 13 -26.93 -33.47 35.27
N ARG A 14 -27.75 -32.42 35.27
CA ARG A 14 -27.39 -31.07 34.76
C ARG A 14 -27.84 -30.05 35.80
N THR A 15 -27.02 -29.87 36.83
CA THR A 15 -26.86 -28.62 37.60
C THR A 15 -25.76 -28.89 38.62
N GLY A 16 -24.52 -28.57 38.26
CA GLY A 16 -23.35 -28.73 39.10
C GLY A 16 -22.13 -28.10 38.44
N SER A 17 -21.99 -26.79 38.61
CA SER A 17 -20.70 -26.08 38.72
C SER A 17 -19.56 -26.55 37.78
N GLN A 18 -19.52 -26.03 36.55
CA GLN A 18 -18.26 -25.92 35.81
C GLN A 18 -17.45 -24.76 36.41
N ASN A 19 -16.56 -25.06 37.35
CA ASN A 19 -15.46 -24.16 37.71
C ASN A 19 -14.34 -24.36 36.69
N ALA A 20 -14.02 -23.31 35.94
CA ALA A 20 -12.84 -23.24 35.10
C ALA A 20 -11.61 -23.11 35.99
N GLU A 21 -10.74 -24.12 36.00
CA GLU A 21 -9.38 -24.00 36.53
C GLU A 21 -8.61 -22.98 35.68
N GLN A 22 -8.43 -21.77 36.22
CA GLN A 22 -7.52 -20.76 35.68
C GLN A 22 -6.08 -21.18 36.02
N SER A 23 -5.29 -21.54 35.01
CA SER A 23 -3.86 -21.81 35.19
C SER A 23 -3.10 -20.49 35.37
N THR A 24 -2.39 -20.34 36.49
CA THR A 24 -1.56 -19.16 36.81
C THR A 24 -0.13 -19.41 36.38
N ARG A 25 0.43 -18.56 35.49
CA ARG A 25 1.85 -18.61 35.09
C ARG A 25 2.65 -17.51 35.83
N PRO A 26 3.88 -17.78 36.31
CA PRO A 26 4.68 -16.78 37.01
C PRO A 26 5.15 -15.64 36.08
N ILE A 27 5.26 -14.44 36.64
CA ILE A 27 5.73 -13.21 35.98
C ILE A 27 7.20 -13.39 35.58
N THR A 28 7.49 -13.18 34.31
CA THR A 28 8.80 -13.35 33.68
C THR A 28 9.52 -12.00 33.51
N GLY A 29 10.81 -12.02 33.19
CA GLY A 29 11.57 -10.79 32.86
C GLY A 29 11.00 -10.00 31.68
N SER A 30 10.20 -10.63 30.82
CA SER A 30 9.51 -9.97 29.71
C SER A 30 8.34 -9.08 30.17
N ASP A 31 7.71 -9.41 31.30
CA ASP A 31 6.62 -8.63 31.89
C ASP A 31 7.14 -7.33 32.54
N LEU A 32 8.36 -7.37 33.10
CA LEU A 32 9.05 -6.19 33.59
C LEU A 32 9.51 -5.27 32.45
N ALA A 33 9.99 -5.82 31.34
CA ALA A 33 10.32 -5.05 30.15
C ALA A 33 9.09 -4.34 29.57
N TRP A 34 7.92 -4.98 29.62
CA TRP A 34 6.65 -4.39 29.22
C TRP A 34 6.19 -3.24 30.12
N LEU A 35 6.35 -3.37 31.44
CA LEU A 35 6.06 -2.28 32.38
C LEU A 35 6.98 -1.07 32.14
N VAL A 36 8.25 -1.30 31.82
CA VAL A 36 9.20 -0.24 31.48
C VAL A 36 8.81 0.43 30.15
N TYR A 37 8.39 -0.32 29.14
CA TYR A 37 7.90 0.22 27.88
C TYR A 37 6.67 1.12 28.09
N ILE A 38 5.68 0.67 28.88
CA ILE A 38 4.50 1.47 29.23
C ILE A 38 4.93 2.77 29.93
N LEU A 39 5.89 2.72 30.86
CA LEU A 39 6.38 3.91 31.55
C LEU A 39 7.03 4.91 30.57
N ILE A 40 7.82 4.42 29.62
CA ILE A 40 8.49 5.24 28.60
C ILE A 40 7.46 5.89 27.66
N SER A 41 6.44 5.15 27.23
CA SER A 41 5.35 5.68 26.41
C SER A 41 4.54 6.76 27.13
N GLN A 42 4.32 6.62 28.45
CA GLN A 42 3.65 7.63 29.27
C GLN A 42 4.48 8.92 29.40
N ILE A 43 5.80 8.80 29.49
CA ILE A 43 6.71 9.97 29.52
C ILE A 43 6.64 10.73 28.18
N PHE A 44 6.66 10.03 27.05
CA PHE A 44 6.50 10.64 25.72
C PHE A 44 5.16 11.35 25.53
N LEU A 45 4.07 10.81 26.12
CA LEU A 45 2.75 11.41 26.07
C LEU A 45 2.68 12.71 26.89
N VAL A 46 3.29 12.73 28.09
CA VAL A 46 3.36 13.93 28.94
C VAL A 46 4.19 15.03 28.27
N ILE A 47 5.28 14.68 27.59
CA ILE A 47 6.10 15.63 26.83
C ILE A 47 5.28 16.25 25.69
N ASN A 48 4.57 15.44 24.89
CA ASN A 48 3.71 15.95 23.82
C ASN A 48 2.56 16.84 24.31
N LEU A 49 1.91 16.46 25.41
CA LEU A 49 0.87 17.30 26.02
C LEU A 49 1.43 18.61 26.57
N SER A 50 2.68 18.61 27.05
CA SER A 50 3.36 19.83 27.51
C SER A 50 3.70 20.78 26.37
N ASP A 51 4.03 20.26 25.17
CA ASP A 51 4.28 21.07 23.98
C ASP A 51 2.98 21.67 23.41
N ILE A 52 1.87 20.92 23.43
CA ILE A 52 0.53 21.46 23.09
C ILE A 52 0.11 22.57 24.06
N SER A 53 0.47 22.47 25.34
CA SER A 53 0.15 23.48 26.35
C SER A 53 0.98 24.77 26.21
N ARG A 54 2.06 24.78 25.41
CA ARG A 54 2.94 25.94 25.25
C ARG A 54 2.50 26.91 24.15
N ASP A 55 1.61 26.51 23.24
CA ASP A 55 1.20 27.34 22.10
C ASP A 55 -0.29 27.74 22.11
N TRP A 56 -0.70 28.44 23.17
CA TRP A 56 -2.08 28.94 23.36
C TRP A 56 -2.57 29.92 22.28
N ARG A 57 -1.69 30.45 21.42
CA ARG A 57 -2.06 31.42 20.38
C ARG A 57 -2.89 30.79 19.25
N GLY A 58 -2.77 29.49 19.00
CA GLY A 58 -3.55 28.77 17.99
C GLY A 58 -4.96 28.35 18.43
N TRP A 59 -5.22 28.28 19.74
CA TRP A 59 -6.52 27.82 20.26
C TRP A 59 -7.66 28.73 19.84
N GLY A 60 -7.45 30.05 19.73
CA GLY A 60 -8.48 30.98 19.27
C GLY A 60 -9.02 30.64 17.87
N GLN A 61 -8.14 30.26 16.94
CA GLN A 61 -8.45 30.10 15.52
C GLN A 61 -8.90 28.70 15.09
N MET A 62 -8.81 27.70 15.98
CA MET A 62 -9.25 26.35 15.66
C MET A 62 -10.78 26.24 15.46
N PRO A 63 -11.24 25.42 14.50
CA PRO A 63 -12.65 25.06 14.33
C PRO A 63 -13.25 24.48 15.61
N ARG A 64 -14.54 24.73 15.85
CA ARG A 64 -15.24 24.25 17.06
C ARG A 64 -15.22 22.71 17.18
N SER A 65 -15.30 22.00 16.06
CA SER A 65 -15.18 20.53 16.01
C SER A 65 -13.83 20.06 16.58
N SER A 66 -12.73 20.64 16.12
CA SER A 66 -11.37 20.29 16.58
C SER A 66 -11.18 20.54 18.08
N LYS A 67 -11.74 21.65 18.59
CA LYS A 67 -11.71 21.97 20.04
C LYS A 67 -12.47 20.94 20.87
N VAL A 68 -13.63 20.51 20.40
CA VAL A 68 -14.44 19.48 21.06
C VAL A 68 -13.68 18.16 21.14
N TRP A 69 -12.96 17.78 20.08
CA TRP A 69 -12.16 16.55 20.05
C TRP A 69 -10.93 16.61 20.96
N ILE A 70 -10.22 17.75 21.02
CA ILE A 70 -9.08 17.92 21.94
C ILE A 70 -9.56 17.86 23.40
N VAL A 71 -10.67 18.53 23.71
CA VAL A 71 -11.26 18.50 25.05
C VAL A 71 -11.75 17.10 25.41
N ALA A 72 -12.42 16.40 24.49
CA ALA A 72 -12.87 15.02 24.70
C ALA A 72 -11.69 14.05 24.90
N GLY A 73 -10.63 14.15 24.10
CA GLY A 73 -9.42 13.34 24.24
C GLY A 73 -8.67 13.62 25.55
N THR A 74 -8.65 14.88 25.99
CA THR A 74 -8.06 15.26 27.29
C THR A 74 -8.87 14.70 28.45
N ILE A 75 -10.21 14.81 28.43
CA ILE A 75 -11.11 14.25 29.44
C ILE A 75 -10.96 12.73 29.50
N GLN A 76 -10.94 12.06 28.35
CA GLN A 76 -10.76 10.61 28.27
C GLN A 76 -9.40 10.16 28.83
N SER A 77 -8.35 10.92 28.56
CA SER A 77 -7.01 10.66 29.09
C SER A 77 -6.97 10.81 30.62
N ILE A 78 -7.61 11.85 31.17
CA ILE A 78 -7.74 12.05 32.62
C ILE A 78 -8.53 10.89 33.25
N MET A 79 -9.62 10.45 32.61
CA MET A 79 -10.39 9.29 33.09
C MET A 79 -9.54 8.02 33.10
N ASN A 80 -8.75 7.76 32.05
CA ASN A 80 -7.88 6.59 31.95
C ASN A 80 -6.78 6.60 33.04
N VAL A 81 -6.14 7.75 33.29
CA VAL A 81 -5.15 7.91 34.37
C VAL A 81 -5.80 7.72 35.73
N THR A 82 -7.01 8.25 35.93
CA THR A 82 -7.76 8.09 37.19
C THR A 82 -8.10 6.63 37.47
N ILE A 83 -8.57 5.90 36.47
CA ILE A 83 -8.87 4.46 36.58
C ILE A 83 -7.60 3.67 36.91
N LEU A 84 -6.49 3.97 36.24
CA LEU A 84 -5.20 3.31 36.51
C LEU A 84 -4.70 3.60 37.93
N ILE A 85 -4.83 4.83 38.42
CA ILE A 85 -4.47 5.21 39.80
C ILE A 85 -5.36 4.47 40.80
N VAL A 86 -6.67 4.38 40.55
CA VAL A 86 -7.61 3.67 41.44
C VAL A 86 -7.28 2.18 41.49
N CYS A 87 -7.07 1.53 40.33
CA CYS A 87 -6.68 0.13 40.26
C CYS A 87 -5.33 -0.15 40.94
N THR A 88 -4.35 0.74 40.75
CA THR A 88 -3.02 0.64 41.38
C THR A 88 -3.12 0.87 42.89
N ARG A 89 -3.93 1.83 43.34
CA ARG A 89 -4.17 2.12 44.74
C ARG A 89 -4.86 0.95 45.44
N ASP A 90 -5.88 0.36 44.82
CA ASP A 90 -6.60 -0.79 45.39
C ASP A 90 -5.72 -2.03 45.42
N TRP A 91 -4.85 -2.22 44.41
CA TRP A 91 -3.81 -3.25 44.43
C TRP A 91 -2.80 -3.04 45.57
N LEU A 92 -2.34 -1.80 45.80
CA LEU A 92 -1.42 -1.46 46.90
C LEU A 92 -2.09 -1.54 48.29
N ARG A 93 -3.38 -1.22 48.40
CA ARG A 93 -4.16 -1.28 49.64
C ARG A 93 -4.37 -2.73 50.09
N ASN A 94 -4.75 -3.59 49.14
CA ASN A 94 -4.84 -5.03 49.35
C ASN A 94 -3.48 -5.68 49.68
N ARG A 95 -2.37 -4.99 49.43
CA ARG A 95 -1.02 -5.41 49.82
C ARG A 95 -0.63 -4.93 51.23
N LYS A 96 -1.10 -3.76 51.68
CA LYS A 96 -0.86 -3.23 53.04
C LYS A 96 -1.69 -3.93 54.11
N ASP A 97 -2.91 -4.35 53.80
CA ASP A 97 -3.71 -5.15 54.74
C ASP A 97 -3.14 -6.57 54.94
N ARG A 98 -2.17 -6.98 54.10
CA ARG A 98 -1.44 -8.26 54.20
C ARG A 98 -0.10 -8.17 54.95
N SER A 99 0.35 -6.98 55.38
CA SER A 99 1.60 -6.83 56.14
C SER A 99 1.41 -6.85 57.67
N GLY A 100 0.22 -7.19 58.16
CA GLY A 100 -0.12 -7.23 59.60
C GLY A 100 -0.47 -8.61 60.16
N ALA A 101 -0.34 -9.69 59.39
CA ALA A 101 -0.65 -11.04 59.84
C ALA A 101 0.55 -11.98 59.57
N GLU A 102 1.44 -12.10 60.55
CA GLU A 102 2.30 -13.27 60.70
C GLU A 102 1.45 -14.41 61.27
N SER A 103 1.22 -15.46 60.47
CA SER A 103 1.29 -16.87 60.89
C SER A 103 0.71 -17.77 59.80
N ASP A 104 1.55 -18.68 59.30
CA ASP A 104 1.24 -20.05 58.89
C ASP A 104 -0.14 -20.33 58.28
N GLN A 105 -0.23 -20.26 56.95
CA GLN A 105 -0.86 -21.28 56.09
C GLN A 105 -0.73 -20.84 54.63
N GLU A 106 -0.24 -21.76 53.79
CA GLU A 106 -0.29 -21.65 52.32
C GLU A 106 -1.72 -21.31 51.88
N THR A 107 -1.97 -20.04 51.56
CA THR A 107 -3.25 -19.60 51.02
C THR A 107 -3.03 -19.21 49.55
N GLU A 108 -3.54 -20.08 48.70
CA GLU A 108 -3.59 -20.03 47.25
C GLU A 108 -4.04 -18.65 46.74
N ILE A 109 -3.21 -18.02 45.91
CA ILE A 109 -3.44 -16.66 45.39
C ILE A 109 -4.39 -16.74 44.19
N GLN A 110 -5.69 -16.55 44.42
CA GLN A 110 -6.64 -16.19 43.36
C GLN A 110 -6.55 -14.69 43.05
N ALA A 111 -5.81 -14.32 42.02
CA ALA A 111 -5.88 -13.00 41.39
C ALA A 111 -6.59 -13.13 40.04
N SER A 112 -7.91 -12.96 40.03
CA SER A 112 -8.67 -12.84 38.79
C SER A 112 -8.33 -11.51 38.12
N ALA A 113 -7.42 -11.52 37.13
CA ALA A 113 -7.30 -10.39 36.21
C ALA A 113 -8.63 -10.25 35.44
N PRO A 114 -9.26 -9.07 35.41
CA PRO A 114 -10.54 -8.93 34.73
C PRO A 114 -10.32 -9.14 33.24
N THR A 115 -11.04 -10.10 32.67
CA THR A 115 -11.06 -10.49 31.24
C THR A 115 -11.30 -9.30 30.30
N GLY A 116 -11.76 -8.16 30.82
CA GLY A 116 -11.88 -6.90 30.10
C GLY A 116 -10.54 -6.20 29.79
N PHE A 117 -9.46 -6.44 30.55
CA PHE A 117 -8.19 -5.73 30.37
C PHE A 117 -7.51 -6.07 29.03
N PHE A 118 -7.57 -7.32 28.59
CA PHE A 118 -7.04 -7.76 27.29
C PHE A 118 -7.92 -7.34 26.11
N HIS A 119 -9.25 -7.32 26.28
CA HIS A 119 -10.17 -6.80 25.26
C HIS A 119 -10.02 -5.28 25.05
N PHE A 120 -9.69 -4.54 26.11
CA PHE A 120 -9.54 -3.07 26.06
C PHE A 120 -8.22 -2.62 25.38
N ILE A 121 -7.15 -3.42 25.49
CA ILE A 121 -5.86 -3.18 24.80
C ILE A 121 -5.99 -3.46 23.30
N PHE A 122 -6.71 -4.52 22.91
CA PHE A 122 -7.00 -4.81 21.50
C PHE A 122 -7.83 -3.70 20.84
N ALA A 123 -8.79 -3.13 21.57
CA ALA A 123 -9.53 -1.96 21.10
C ALA A 123 -8.65 -0.70 20.98
N HIS A 124 -7.61 -0.55 21.83
CA HIS A 124 -6.67 0.58 21.79
C HIS A 124 -5.69 0.54 20.61
N ILE A 125 -5.23 -0.64 20.19
CA ILE A 125 -4.39 -0.78 18.98
C ILE A 125 -5.20 -0.39 17.74
N HIS A 126 -6.46 -0.85 17.65
CA HIS A 126 -7.36 -0.42 16.57
C HIS A 126 -7.73 1.07 16.63
N CYS A 127 -7.86 1.67 17.81
CA CYS A 127 -8.12 3.11 17.91
C CYS A 127 -6.93 3.98 17.48
N LEU A 128 -5.68 3.49 17.57
CA LEU A 128 -4.51 4.21 17.05
C LEU A 128 -4.38 4.09 15.52
N ASP A 129 -4.82 2.97 14.93
CA ASP A 129 -4.94 2.84 13.46
C ASP A 129 -6.10 3.69 12.87
N ILE A 130 -7.08 4.11 13.69
CA ILE A 130 -8.27 4.86 13.26
C ILE A 130 -8.08 6.38 13.29
N ILE A 131 -6.96 6.92 13.78
CA ILE A 131 -6.68 8.37 13.77
C ILE A 131 -5.54 8.68 12.80
N SER A 132 -5.68 8.20 11.57
CA SER A 132 -4.99 8.82 10.45
C SER A 132 -5.82 10.00 9.98
N LEU A 133 -5.47 11.20 10.43
CA LEU A 133 -5.94 12.47 9.85
C LEU A 133 -5.35 12.62 8.44
N ARG A 134 -5.64 11.69 7.54
CA ARG A 134 -5.22 11.76 6.15
C ARG A 134 -6.30 12.48 5.37
N ASP A 135 -5.99 13.71 5.00
CA ASP A 135 -6.88 14.53 4.18
C ASP A 135 -6.97 13.99 2.73
N HIS A 136 -6.05 13.11 2.29
CA HIS A 136 -6.04 12.51 0.94
C HIS A 136 -5.43 11.09 0.90
N PRO A 137 -5.88 10.23 -0.05
CA PRO A 137 -5.22 8.97 -0.37
C PRO A 137 -3.75 9.12 -0.76
N GLU A 138 -2.86 8.26 -0.25
CA GLU A 138 -1.44 8.26 -0.62
C GLU A 138 -1.17 7.29 -1.78
N ASN A 139 -0.86 7.83 -2.97
CA ASN A 139 -0.39 7.03 -4.10
C ASN A 139 1.01 6.50 -3.84
N SER A 140 1.20 5.19 -3.95
CA SER A 140 2.51 4.59 -3.74
C SER A 140 3.10 3.99 -5.00
N LEU A 141 4.27 4.49 -5.36
CA LEU A 141 4.99 4.14 -6.57
C LEU A 141 5.98 3.02 -6.27
N ILE A 142 5.87 1.90 -6.99
CA ILE A 142 6.94 0.91 -7.10
C ILE A 142 7.73 1.23 -8.37
N GLY A 143 8.92 1.78 -8.20
CA GLY A 143 9.75 2.31 -9.29
C GLY A 143 11.19 1.83 -9.25
N GLY A 144 12.08 2.56 -9.92
CA GLY A 144 13.48 2.19 -10.11
C GLY A 144 13.69 1.10 -11.16
N MET A 145 12.81 1.01 -12.17
CA MET A 145 12.84 -0.02 -13.23
C MET A 145 12.51 0.53 -14.63
N SER A 146 13.13 1.63 -15.09
CA SER A 146 14.30 2.35 -14.54
C SER A 146 13.93 3.50 -13.58
N TRP A 147 14.92 4.20 -12.98
CA TRP A 147 14.63 5.36 -12.10
C TRP A 147 14.26 6.62 -12.92
N GLU A 148 14.76 6.71 -14.15
CA GLU A 148 14.45 7.75 -15.13
C GLU A 148 12.93 7.78 -15.36
N SER A 149 12.34 6.60 -15.62
CA SER A 149 10.89 6.45 -15.77
C SER A 149 10.11 6.91 -14.53
N THR A 150 10.61 6.57 -13.33
CA THR A 150 9.96 6.88 -12.05
C THR A 150 9.94 8.39 -11.80
N THR A 151 10.96 9.10 -12.27
CA THR A 151 11.02 10.57 -12.22
C THR A 151 9.87 11.18 -13.01
N THR A 152 9.56 10.65 -14.20
CA THR A 152 8.41 11.08 -15.01
C THR A 152 7.10 10.89 -14.25
N TYR A 153 6.86 9.72 -13.66
CA TYR A 153 5.67 9.48 -12.84
C TYR A 153 5.52 10.52 -11.72
N TYR A 154 6.57 10.73 -10.93
CA TYR A 154 6.55 11.69 -9.83
C TYR A 154 6.23 13.11 -10.32
N GLN A 155 6.83 13.54 -11.43
CA GLN A 155 6.59 14.86 -12.01
C GLN A 155 5.16 15.02 -12.52
N GLU A 156 4.66 14.05 -13.31
CA GLU A 156 3.33 14.12 -13.90
C GLU A 156 2.22 14.07 -12.85
N ILE A 157 2.36 13.22 -11.83
CA ILE A 157 1.41 13.17 -10.71
C ILE A 157 1.33 14.53 -10.01
N ASN A 158 2.48 15.14 -9.69
CA ASN A 158 2.53 16.44 -9.03
C ASN A 158 2.00 17.58 -9.91
N ARG A 159 2.30 17.56 -11.22
CA ARG A 159 1.74 18.51 -12.19
C ARG A 159 0.23 18.41 -12.23
N ARG A 160 -0.31 17.18 -12.29
CA ARG A 160 -1.74 16.91 -12.36
C ARG A 160 -2.47 17.38 -11.10
N VAL A 161 -1.94 17.07 -9.90
CA VAL A 161 -2.54 17.56 -8.65
C VAL A 161 -2.56 19.09 -8.59
N ARG A 162 -1.47 19.75 -9.00
CA ARG A 162 -1.43 21.22 -9.05
C ARG A 162 -2.40 21.80 -10.08
N GLU A 163 -2.55 21.16 -11.24
CA GLU A 163 -3.48 21.59 -12.28
C GLU A 163 -4.93 21.60 -11.75
N ILE A 164 -5.32 20.55 -11.01
CA ILE A 164 -6.68 20.38 -10.51
C ILE A 164 -6.95 21.18 -9.23
N GLN A 165 -6.04 21.15 -8.25
CA GLN A 165 -6.25 21.77 -6.93
C GLN A 165 -5.72 23.21 -6.85
N GLY A 166 -4.85 23.62 -7.76
CA GLY A 166 -4.29 24.97 -7.82
C GLY A 166 -3.25 25.29 -6.73
N GLY A 167 -2.79 26.54 -6.70
CA GLY A 167 -1.90 27.05 -5.66
C GLY A 167 -0.58 26.28 -5.51
N LEU A 168 -0.25 25.90 -4.28
CA LEU A 168 0.95 25.14 -3.92
C LEU A 168 0.64 23.66 -3.63
N HIS A 169 -0.50 23.15 -4.08
CA HIS A 169 -0.83 21.73 -3.92
C HIS A 169 0.16 20.86 -4.68
N SER A 170 0.53 19.75 -4.03
CA SER A 170 1.42 18.71 -4.53
C SER A 170 0.87 17.37 -4.08
N ALA A 171 1.20 16.31 -4.81
CA ALA A 171 0.73 14.98 -4.48
C ALA A 171 1.43 14.45 -3.23
N GLN A 172 0.67 13.79 -2.35
CA GLN A 172 1.23 12.92 -1.33
C GLN A 172 1.57 11.58 -1.98
N CYS A 173 2.83 11.19 -1.96
CA CYS A 173 3.26 9.93 -2.55
C CYS A 173 4.44 9.30 -1.82
N ILE A 174 4.43 7.98 -1.73
CA ILE A 174 5.53 7.17 -1.21
C ILE A 174 6.18 6.44 -2.37
N VAL A 175 7.50 6.51 -2.50
CA VAL A 175 8.22 5.83 -3.58
C VAL A 175 9.11 4.73 -3.01
N PHE A 176 8.83 3.49 -3.40
CA PHE A 176 9.76 2.38 -3.25
C PHE A 176 10.55 2.24 -4.55
N SER A 177 11.83 2.61 -4.53
CA SER A 177 12.70 2.51 -5.71
C SER A 177 13.64 1.33 -5.60
N PHE A 178 13.57 0.41 -6.55
CA PHE A 178 14.51 -0.71 -6.64
C PHE A 178 15.88 -0.27 -7.16
N ASP A 179 16.90 -1.05 -6.78
CA ASP A 179 18.14 -1.15 -7.52
C ASP A 179 17.87 -2.00 -8.78
N PHE A 180 17.80 -1.36 -9.94
CA PHE A 180 17.30 -1.99 -11.16
C PHE A 180 18.13 -3.19 -11.59
N ALA A 181 19.44 -3.18 -11.34
CA ALA A 181 20.35 -4.25 -11.75
C ALA A 181 19.92 -5.62 -11.18
N LYS A 182 19.30 -5.65 -10.00
CA LYS A 182 18.79 -6.88 -9.40
C LYS A 182 17.56 -7.41 -10.13
N ILE A 183 16.63 -6.53 -10.49
CA ILE A 183 15.42 -6.91 -11.21
C ILE A 183 15.76 -7.34 -12.64
N GLU A 184 16.61 -6.57 -13.32
CA GLU A 184 17.09 -6.87 -14.67
C GLU A 184 17.79 -8.24 -14.72
N ALA A 185 18.69 -8.54 -13.79
CA ALA A 185 19.35 -9.85 -13.74
C ALA A 185 18.35 -11.01 -13.60
N LEU A 186 17.27 -10.83 -12.84
CA LEU A 186 16.20 -11.83 -12.71
C LEU A 186 15.38 -11.97 -14.00
N GLN A 187 15.07 -10.86 -14.68
CA GLN A 187 14.37 -10.86 -15.97
C GLN A 187 15.16 -11.67 -17.02
N HIS A 188 16.46 -11.37 -17.16
CA HIS A 188 17.33 -12.04 -18.12
C HIS A 188 17.57 -13.51 -17.78
N ALA A 189 17.60 -13.86 -16.49
CA ALA A 189 17.66 -15.25 -16.03
C ALA A 189 16.31 -16.00 -16.11
N GLY A 190 15.23 -15.33 -16.53
CA GLY A 190 13.88 -15.91 -16.58
C GLY A 190 13.27 -16.21 -15.21
N LYS A 191 13.83 -15.65 -14.13
CA LYS A 191 13.42 -15.87 -12.72
C LYS A 191 12.26 -14.94 -12.33
N TRP A 192 11.17 -15.03 -13.07
CA TRP A 192 10.00 -14.15 -12.93
C TRP A 192 9.33 -14.26 -11.56
N GLU A 193 9.20 -15.47 -11.00
CA GLU A 193 8.64 -15.69 -9.66
C GLU A 193 9.45 -15.00 -8.56
N GLU A 194 10.80 -15.07 -8.63
CA GLU A 194 11.68 -14.38 -7.69
C GLU A 194 11.52 -12.86 -7.82
N ALA A 195 11.38 -12.34 -9.04
CA ALA A 195 11.16 -10.92 -9.26
C ALA A 195 9.78 -10.45 -8.78
N GLY A 196 8.73 -11.27 -8.96
CA GLY A 196 7.39 -11.02 -8.43
C GLY A 196 7.37 -10.95 -6.90
N ALA A 197 8.03 -11.89 -6.23
CA ALA A 197 8.13 -11.89 -4.77
C ALA A 197 8.80 -10.62 -4.21
N LEU A 198 9.76 -10.04 -4.94
CA LEU A 198 10.36 -8.76 -4.57
C LEU A 198 9.34 -7.61 -4.68
N LEU A 199 8.52 -7.57 -5.73
CA LEU A 199 7.47 -6.56 -5.88
C LEU A 199 6.39 -6.69 -4.80
N ASP A 200 6.00 -7.93 -4.48
CA ASP A 200 5.02 -8.22 -3.44
C ASP A 200 5.47 -7.72 -2.07
N ASP A 201 6.75 -7.96 -1.72
CA ASP A 201 7.37 -7.45 -0.50
C ASP A 201 7.44 -5.91 -0.50
N ALA A 202 7.77 -5.28 -1.63
CA ALA A 202 7.73 -3.82 -1.76
C ALA A 202 6.31 -3.26 -1.58
N ALA A 203 5.29 -3.90 -2.16
CA ALA A 203 3.90 -3.51 -2.02
C ALA A 203 3.40 -3.63 -0.57
N ALA A 204 3.76 -4.71 0.13
CA ALA A 204 3.46 -4.89 1.54
C ALA A 204 4.13 -3.80 2.42
N LYS A 205 5.39 -3.43 2.14
CA LYS A 205 6.07 -2.33 2.82
C LYS A 205 5.41 -0.99 2.58
N LEU A 206 4.94 -0.73 1.36
CA LEU A 206 4.21 0.49 1.03
C LEU A 206 2.89 0.57 1.80
N LYS A 207 2.16 -0.54 1.97
CA LYS A 207 0.97 -0.58 2.83
C LYS A 207 1.29 -0.15 4.26
N LEU A 208 2.36 -0.70 4.84
CA LEU A 208 2.80 -0.34 6.20
C LEU A 208 3.25 1.13 6.31
N ALA A 209 3.78 1.68 5.22
CA ALA A 209 4.19 3.08 5.16
C ALA A 209 3.02 4.05 5.02
N GLY A 210 1.84 3.58 4.60
CA GLY A 210 0.63 4.40 4.51
C GLY A 210 -0.11 4.36 3.19
N ALA A 211 0.35 3.58 2.21
CA ALA A 211 -0.27 3.53 0.89
C ALA A 211 -1.77 3.16 0.92
N ASP A 212 -2.53 3.78 0.03
CA ASP A 212 -3.95 3.46 -0.24
C ASP A 212 -4.15 2.80 -1.62
N ALA A 213 -3.19 2.96 -2.53
CA ALA A 213 -3.11 2.24 -3.80
C ALA A 213 -1.65 2.00 -4.21
N ILE A 214 -1.44 1.00 -5.06
CA ILE A 214 -0.15 0.69 -5.66
C ILE A 214 -0.14 1.09 -7.13
N VAL A 215 0.94 1.74 -7.56
CA VAL A 215 1.24 2.10 -8.95
C VAL A 215 2.58 1.49 -9.32
N LEU A 216 2.56 0.50 -10.21
CA LEU A 216 3.78 -0.13 -10.71
C LEU A 216 4.34 0.69 -11.89
N CYS A 217 5.46 1.39 -11.67
CA CYS A 217 6.02 2.37 -12.60
C CYS A 217 6.88 1.73 -13.69
N THR A 218 6.39 0.66 -14.32
CA THR A 218 7.11 -0.05 -15.40
C THR A 218 6.13 -0.92 -16.19
N ASN A 219 6.29 -1.00 -17.51
CA ASN A 219 5.41 -1.85 -18.34
C ASN A 219 5.72 -3.34 -18.14
N THR A 220 6.99 -3.73 -18.24
CA THR A 220 7.42 -5.14 -18.25
C THR A 220 7.04 -5.89 -16.98
N MET A 221 7.18 -5.28 -15.80
CA MET A 221 6.95 -6.00 -14.54
C MET A 221 5.48 -6.26 -14.21
N HIS A 222 4.54 -5.70 -14.98
CA HIS A 222 3.14 -6.12 -14.89
C HIS A 222 2.96 -7.60 -15.28
N PHE A 223 3.94 -8.23 -15.93
CA PHE A 223 3.95 -9.68 -16.14
C PHE A 223 3.84 -10.47 -14.82
N VAL A 224 4.37 -9.93 -13.73
CA VAL A 224 4.42 -10.57 -12.40
C VAL A 224 3.69 -9.76 -11.33
N SER A 225 2.72 -8.91 -11.72
CA SER A 225 1.98 -8.07 -10.77
C SER A 225 0.82 -8.76 -10.06
N HIS A 226 0.57 -10.04 -10.35
CA HIS A 226 -0.60 -10.77 -9.84
C HIS A 226 -0.58 -10.95 -8.30
N GLY A 227 0.60 -10.96 -7.68
CA GLY A 227 0.77 -11.05 -6.23
C GLY A 227 0.56 -9.73 -5.48
N ILE A 228 0.71 -8.59 -6.16
CA ILE A 228 0.82 -7.25 -5.54
C ILE A 228 -0.42 -6.93 -4.69
N GLU A 229 -1.62 -7.11 -5.24
CA GLU A 229 -2.87 -6.81 -4.54
C GLU A 229 -3.07 -7.75 -3.33
N THR A 230 -2.68 -9.02 -3.47
CA THR A 230 -2.76 -10.00 -2.37
C THR A 230 -1.76 -9.68 -1.27
N ALA A 231 -0.53 -9.29 -1.61
CA ALA A 231 0.52 -8.99 -0.63
C ALA A 231 0.26 -7.68 0.13
N SER A 232 -0.25 -6.66 -0.55
CA SER A 232 -0.48 -5.33 0.04
C SER A 232 -1.89 -5.14 0.60
N GLN A 233 -2.88 -5.93 0.16
CA GLN A 233 -4.31 -5.69 0.41
C GLN A 233 -4.76 -4.31 -0.09
N LEU A 234 -4.12 -3.80 -1.15
CA LEU A 234 -4.42 -2.53 -1.80
C LEU A 234 -4.76 -2.76 -3.28
N PRO A 235 -5.59 -1.88 -3.87
CA PRO A 235 -5.82 -1.91 -5.31
C PRO A 235 -4.52 -1.58 -6.07
N LEU A 236 -4.29 -2.34 -7.15
CA LEU A 236 -3.25 -2.03 -8.14
C LEU A 236 -3.89 -1.23 -9.27
N ILE A 237 -3.43 0.00 -9.47
CA ILE A 237 -3.71 0.74 -10.70
C ILE A 237 -2.82 0.11 -11.77
N HIS A 238 -3.43 -0.68 -12.66
CA HIS A 238 -2.71 -1.46 -13.67
C HIS A 238 -2.48 -0.60 -14.92
N ILE A 239 -1.23 -0.47 -15.39
CA ILE A 239 -0.83 0.46 -16.49
C ILE A 239 -1.66 0.35 -17.78
N VAL A 240 -2.06 -0.87 -18.16
CA VAL A 240 -2.89 -1.14 -19.34
C VAL A 240 -4.28 -0.52 -19.24
N ASP A 241 -4.87 -0.47 -18.05
CA ASP A 241 -6.27 -0.07 -17.89
C ASP A 241 -6.53 1.39 -18.31
N PRO A 242 -5.86 2.41 -17.72
CA PRO A 242 -6.07 3.78 -18.13
C PRO A 242 -5.58 4.04 -19.56
N THR A 243 -4.58 3.29 -20.03
CA THR A 243 -4.11 3.36 -21.42
C THR A 243 -5.22 2.92 -22.39
N ALA A 244 -5.84 1.78 -22.15
CA ALA A 244 -6.90 1.25 -22.98
C ALA A 244 -8.16 2.15 -22.95
N GLU A 245 -8.52 2.64 -21.76
CA GLU A 245 -9.62 3.58 -21.58
C GLU A 245 -9.40 4.88 -22.36
N ALA A 246 -8.17 5.44 -22.33
CA ALA A 246 -7.83 6.63 -23.10
C ALA A 246 -7.95 6.39 -24.63
N ILE A 247 -7.48 5.24 -25.11
CA ILE A 247 -7.55 4.84 -26.52
C ILE A 247 -8.99 4.69 -26.98
N LEU A 248 -9.81 3.97 -26.21
CA LEU A 248 -11.23 3.77 -26.52
C LEU A 248 -12.00 5.09 -26.48
N LYS A 249 -11.70 5.97 -25.52
CA LYS A 249 -12.29 7.31 -25.42
C LYS A 249 -11.94 8.19 -26.63
N ALA A 250 -10.76 8.00 -27.22
CA ALA A 250 -10.36 8.65 -28.47
C ALA A 250 -11.00 8.03 -29.72
N GLY A 251 -11.70 6.89 -29.58
CA GLY A 251 -12.45 6.23 -30.65
C GLY A 251 -11.64 5.22 -31.47
N TYR A 252 -10.42 4.89 -31.06
CA TYR A 252 -9.58 3.90 -31.74
C TYR A 252 -9.89 2.46 -31.27
N LYS A 253 -9.67 1.50 -32.16
CA LYS A 253 -9.92 0.06 -31.93
C LYS A 253 -8.72 -0.82 -32.25
N SER A 254 -7.79 -0.34 -33.09
CA SER A 254 -6.57 -1.04 -33.48
C SER A 254 -5.34 -0.23 -33.09
N VAL A 255 -4.42 -0.87 -32.36
CA VAL A 255 -3.28 -0.19 -31.73
C VAL A 255 -1.97 -0.86 -32.13
N GLY A 256 -0.98 -0.06 -32.52
CA GLY A 256 0.41 -0.49 -32.61
C GLY A 256 1.03 -0.49 -31.23
N LEU A 257 1.78 -1.54 -30.86
CA LEU A 257 2.46 -1.63 -29.57
C LEU A 257 3.98 -1.67 -29.77
N LEU A 258 4.68 -0.64 -29.29
CA LEU A 258 6.13 -0.61 -29.20
C LEU A 258 6.55 -0.70 -27.74
N GLY A 259 7.51 -1.55 -27.43
CA GLY A 259 8.02 -1.73 -26.09
C GLY A 259 9.21 -2.69 -26.09
N THR A 260 9.61 -3.17 -24.93
CA THR A 260 10.58 -4.27 -24.89
C THR A 260 10.01 -5.50 -25.60
N ARG A 261 10.89 -6.41 -26.04
CA ARG A 261 10.49 -7.71 -26.59
C ARG A 261 9.54 -8.45 -25.64
N PHE A 262 9.77 -8.37 -24.33
CA PHE A 262 8.87 -8.94 -23.33
C PHE A 262 7.45 -8.37 -23.42
N THR A 263 7.30 -7.05 -23.52
CA THR A 263 5.99 -6.38 -23.64
C THR A 263 5.29 -6.72 -24.96
N MET A 264 6.04 -6.83 -26.07
CA MET A 264 5.46 -7.11 -27.39
C MET A 264 5.16 -8.59 -27.62
N GLU A 265 5.92 -9.50 -27.01
CA GLU A 265 5.79 -10.94 -27.26
C GLU A 265 4.94 -11.66 -26.21
N LYS A 266 5.09 -11.35 -24.92
CA LYS A 266 4.33 -12.03 -23.86
C LYS A 266 2.86 -11.60 -23.83
N ASP A 267 2.03 -12.49 -23.31
CA ASP A 267 0.57 -12.31 -23.38
C ASP A 267 0.03 -11.28 -22.38
N PHE A 268 0.66 -11.07 -21.21
CA PHE A 268 0.08 -10.25 -20.12
C PHE A 268 -0.43 -8.86 -20.54
N TYR A 269 0.31 -8.17 -21.42
CA TYR A 269 -0.06 -6.84 -21.89
C TYR A 269 -1.11 -6.93 -23.01
N LYS A 270 -0.87 -7.79 -23.99
CA LYS A 270 -1.72 -7.97 -25.17
C LYS A 270 -3.07 -8.57 -24.80
N SER A 271 -3.09 -9.68 -24.06
CA SER A 271 -4.29 -10.33 -23.55
C SER A 271 -5.14 -9.37 -22.74
N ARG A 272 -4.55 -8.51 -21.91
CA ARG A 272 -5.36 -7.53 -21.17
C ARG A 272 -6.00 -6.49 -22.09
N LEU A 273 -5.28 -5.97 -23.09
CA LEU A 273 -5.84 -5.07 -24.11
C LEU A 273 -6.94 -5.74 -24.95
N THR A 274 -6.74 -6.99 -25.36
CA THR A 274 -7.67 -7.70 -26.24
C THR A 274 -8.88 -8.24 -25.48
N GLU A 275 -8.67 -8.98 -24.38
CA GLU A 275 -9.72 -9.71 -23.66
C GLU A 275 -10.58 -8.79 -22.80
N LYS A 276 -9.98 -7.79 -22.13
CA LYS A 276 -10.73 -6.86 -21.26
C LYS A 276 -11.33 -5.69 -22.03
N PHE A 277 -10.63 -5.18 -23.05
CA PHE A 277 -11.02 -3.94 -23.74
C PHE A 277 -11.42 -4.13 -25.21
N GLY A 278 -11.23 -5.32 -25.79
CA GLY A 278 -11.60 -5.61 -27.18
C GLY A 278 -10.73 -4.89 -28.22
N LEU A 279 -9.55 -4.40 -27.84
CA LEU A 279 -8.61 -3.74 -28.75
C LEU A 279 -7.89 -4.77 -29.61
N GLN A 280 -7.69 -4.46 -30.89
CA GLN A 280 -6.79 -5.21 -31.76
C GLN A 280 -5.37 -4.71 -31.55
N VAL A 281 -4.43 -5.60 -31.21
CA VAL A 281 -3.04 -5.23 -30.94
C VAL A 281 -2.15 -5.73 -32.07
N ILE A 282 -1.44 -4.79 -32.70
CA ILE A 282 -0.48 -5.04 -33.77
C ILE A 282 0.93 -4.77 -33.22
N VAL A 283 1.81 -5.75 -33.36
CA VAL A 283 3.23 -5.63 -32.98
C VAL A 283 4.11 -5.68 -34.23
N PRO A 284 5.33 -5.13 -34.18
CA PRO A 284 6.27 -5.24 -35.29
C PRO A 284 6.65 -6.69 -35.61
N ASP A 285 7.25 -6.91 -36.78
CA ASP A 285 7.83 -8.20 -37.13
C ASP A 285 9.07 -8.53 -36.27
N ASP A 286 9.57 -9.76 -36.37
CA ASP A 286 10.63 -10.27 -35.47
C ASP A 286 11.92 -9.45 -35.56
N GLU A 287 12.29 -8.96 -36.74
CA GLU A 287 13.49 -8.14 -36.96
C GLU A 287 13.30 -6.76 -36.33
N ASP A 288 12.16 -6.12 -36.58
CA ASP A 288 11.83 -4.81 -36.01
C ASP A 288 11.71 -4.85 -34.48
N ARG A 289 11.18 -5.94 -33.91
CA ARG A 289 11.09 -6.11 -32.44
C ARG A 289 12.47 -6.18 -31.81
N GLU A 290 13.44 -6.81 -32.46
CA GLU A 290 14.82 -6.88 -31.98
C GLU A 290 15.49 -5.50 -32.01
N ILE A 291 15.26 -4.72 -33.07
CA ILE A 291 15.74 -3.33 -33.16
C ILE A 291 15.19 -2.50 -32.00
N VAL A 292 13.86 -2.51 -31.82
CA VAL A 292 13.20 -1.76 -30.74
C VAL A 292 13.77 -2.16 -29.37
N HIS A 293 13.88 -3.47 -29.11
CA HIS A 293 14.41 -4.00 -27.85
C HIS A 293 15.86 -3.57 -27.60
N SER A 294 16.73 -3.71 -28.61
CA SER A 294 18.13 -3.35 -28.51
C SER A 294 18.32 -1.85 -28.25
N VAL A 295 17.61 -0.99 -28.98
CA VAL A 295 17.67 0.47 -28.81
C VAL A 295 17.23 0.88 -27.40
N VAL A 296 16.16 0.27 -26.86
CA VAL A 296 15.71 0.56 -25.48
C VAL A 296 16.84 0.29 -24.47
N TYR A 297 17.45 -0.89 -24.50
CA TYR A 297 18.45 -1.27 -23.47
C TYR A 297 19.83 -0.66 -23.69
N THR A 298 20.30 -0.59 -24.94
CA THR A 298 21.66 -0.16 -25.25
C THR A 298 21.79 1.35 -25.37
N GLU A 299 20.72 2.04 -25.78
CA GLU A 299 20.74 3.49 -25.97
C GLU A 299 19.88 4.21 -24.93
N LEU A 300 18.55 4.01 -24.97
CA LEU A 300 17.62 4.87 -24.25
C LEU A 300 17.74 4.75 -22.72
N CYS A 301 17.90 3.54 -22.19
CA CYS A 301 18.18 3.29 -20.77
C CYS A 301 19.53 3.87 -20.30
N ASN A 302 20.44 4.19 -21.23
CA ASN A 302 21.72 4.85 -20.92
C ASN A 302 21.68 6.36 -21.22
N GLY A 303 20.51 6.91 -21.54
CA GLY A 303 20.33 8.32 -21.90
C GLY A 303 20.92 8.70 -23.26
N ILE A 304 21.21 7.72 -24.12
CA ILE A 304 21.74 7.95 -25.47
C ILE A 304 20.57 8.11 -26.44
N ILE A 305 20.57 9.19 -27.22
CA ILE A 305 19.57 9.46 -28.26
C ILE A 305 20.28 9.54 -29.60
N ASN A 306 19.92 8.65 -30.53
CA ASN A 306 20.56 8.52 -31.84
C ASN A 306 19.56 8.78 -32.95
N ASP A 307 19.95 9.60 -33.94
CA ASP A 307 19.07 9.92 -35.07
C ASP A 307 18.85 8.72 -35.99
N SER A 308 19.84 7.82 -36.13
CA SER A 308 19.65 6.57 -36.88
C SER A 308 18.59 5.68 -36.24
N SER A 309 18.59 5.56 -34.91
CA SER A 309 17.58 4.80 -34.18
C SER A 309 16.20 5.44 -34.30
N ARG A 310 16.13 6.78 -34.34
CA ARG A 310 14.89 7.52 -34.58
C ARG A 310 14.32 7.20 -35.97
N GLU A 311 15.15 7.20 -37.00
CA GLU A 311 14.74 6.84 -38.37
C GLU A 311 14.21 5.40 -38.45
N GLU A 312 14.87 4.45 -37.79
CA GLU A 312 14.39 3.07 -37.68
C GLU A 312 13.01 3.01 -37.00
N TYR A 313 12.83 3.71 -35.88
CA TYR A 313 11.52 3.77 -35.21
C TYR A 313 10.44 4.36 -36.10
N HIS A 314 10.71 5.42 -36.86
CA HIS A 314 9.75 5.96 -37.82
C HIS A 314 9.40 4.95 -38.92
N SER A 315 10.39 4.23 -39.45
CA SER A 315 10.16 3.16 -40.43
C SER A 315 9.22 2.08 -39.88
N ILE A 316 9.45 1.64 -38.64
CA ILE A 316 8.63 0.65 -37.93
C ILE A 316 7.20 1.19 -37.70
N ILE A 317 7.05 2.45 -37.28
CA ILE A 317 5.74 3.08 -37.09
C ILE A 317 4.95 3.14 -38.41
N SER A 318 5.60 3.51 -39.51
CA SER A 318 4.97 3.49 -40.84
C SER A 318 4.57 2.07 -41.27
N LYS A 319 5.35 1.03 -40.91
CA LYS A 319 4.95 -0.38 -41.13
C LYS A 319 3.71 -0.74 -40.29
N LEU A 320 3.66 -0.39 -39.01
CA LEU A 320 2.50 -0.63 -38.13
C LEU A 320 1.24 0.05 -38.67
N LYS A 321 1.34 1.29 -39.12
CA LYS A 321 0.24 2.03 -39.76
C LYS A 321 -0.27 1.31 -41.01
N ARG A 322 0.64 0.85 -41.89
CA ARG A 322 0.27 0.05 -43.08
C ARG A 322 -0.39 -1.28 -42.71
N ALA A 323 -0.03 -1.86 -41.57
CA ALA A 323 -0.65 -3.06 -41.04
C ALA A 323 -2.02 -2.82 -40.39
N GLY A 324 -2.47 -1.56 -40.27
CA GLY A 324 -3.80 -1.20 -39.78
C GLY A 324 -3.84 -0.66 -38.35
N ALA A 325 -2.70 -0.26 -37.78
CA ALA A 325 -2.69 0.46 -36.50
C ALA A 325 -3.30 1.87 -36.68
N GLU A 326 -4.24 2.24 -35.81
CA GLU A 326 -4.90 3.56 -35.82
C GLU A 326 -4.20 4.55 -34.85
N CYS A 327 -3.56 4.02 -33.81
CA CYS A 327 -2.73 4.76 -32.87
C CYS A 327 -1.57 3.90 -32.36
N LEU A 328 -0.65 4.50 -31.61
CA LEU A 328 0.58 3.87 -31.12
C LEU A 328 0.64 3.93 -29.60
N ILE A 329 0.84 2.78 -28.96
CA ILE A 329 1.17 2.68 -27.53
C ILE A 329 2.69 2.68 -27.36
N LEU A 330 3.19 3.60 -26.53
CA LEU A 330 4.58 3.56 -26.05
C LEU A 330 4.63 2.73 -24.76
N GLY A 331 4.82 1.42 -24.91
CA GLY A 331 4.96 0.43 -23.84
C GLY A 331 6.34 0.40 -23.18
N CYS A 332 7.14 1.45 -23.35
CA CYS A 332 8.34 1.74 -22.57
C CYS A 332 8.45 3.26 -22.46
N THR A 333 8.68 3.78 -21.26
CA THR A 333 8.64 5.23 -20.99
C THR A 333 9.76 5.98 -21.71
N GLU A 334 10.86 5.27 -21.96
CA GLU A 334 12.07 5.71 -22.62
C GLU A 334 11.86 5.95 -24.12
N ILE A 335 10.91 5.26 -24.76
CA ILE A 335 10.63 5.42 -26.19
C ILE A 335 10.14 6.85 -26.50
N GLY A 336 9.45 7.49 -25.56
CA GLY A 336 9.01 8.89 -25.70
C GLY A 336 10.16 9.90 -25.81
N LEU A 337 11.40 9.51 -25.48
CA LEU A 337 12.61 10.33 -25.71
C LEU A 337 13.04 10.32 -27.18
N LEU A 338 12.73 9.24 -27.89
CA LEU A 338 13.12 9.01 -29.28
C LEU A 338 11.99 9.31 -30.26
N VAL A 339 10.72 9.12 -29.88
CA VAL A 339 9.56 9.37 -30.74
C VAL A 339 8.64 10.36 -30.05
N ASP A 340 8.48 11.54 -30.64
CA ASP A 340 7.53 12.55 -30.18
C ASP A 340 6.25 12.57 -31.03
N GLU A 341 5.21 13.22 -30.50
CA GLU A 341 3.93 13.36 -31.21
C GLU A 341 4.08 14.14 -32.53
N ALA A 342 5.00 15.11 -32.59
CA ALA A 342 5.21 15.96 -33.75
C ALA A 342 5.76 15.19 -34.95
N GLY A 343 6.60 14.17 -34.72
CA GLY A 343 7.20 13.33 -35.75
C GLY A 343 6.42 12.05 -36.06
N SER A 344 5.39 11.69 -35.29
CA SER A 344 4.70 10.42 -35.47
C SER A 344 3.53 10.50 -36.46
N GLU A 345 3.49 9.54 -37.36
CA GLU A 345 2.38 9.35 -38.31
C GLU A 345 1.11 8.76 -37.68
N LEU A 346 1.19 8.33 -36.42
CA LEU A 346 0.11 7.78 -35.60
C LEU A 346 -0.03 8.58 -34.30
N PRO A 347 -1.25 8.86 -33.82
CA PRO A 347 -1.50 9.39 -32.48
C PRO A 347 -0.80 8.54 -31.42
N ILE A 348 -0.08 9.17 -30.50
CA ILE A 348 0.72 8.48 -29.48
C ILE A 348 -0.04 8.43 -28.15
N PHE A 349 0.01 7.26 -27.52
CA PHE A 349 -0.46 7.02 -26.15
C PHE A 349 0.75 6.63 -25.29
N ASP A 350 1.28 7.61 -24.56
CA ASP A 350 2.38 7.45 -23.62
C ASP A 350 1.86 6.81 -22.32
N THR A 351 2.18 5.54 -22.14
CA THR A 351 1.71 4.75 -21.00
C THR A 351 2.15 5.33 -19.66
N ALA A 352 3.33 5.95 -19.59
CA ALA A 352 3.85 6.53 -18.35
C ALA A 352 3.00 7.71 -17.90
N LYS A 353 2.75 8.63 -18.83
CA LYS A 353 1.97 9.85 -18.57
C LYS A 353 0.52 9.51 -18.26
N ILE A 354 -0.09 8.64 -19.07
CA ILE A 354 -1.48 8.23 -18.88
C ILE A 354 -1.66 7.54 -17.52
N HIS A 355 -0.74 6.65 -17.16
CA HIS A 355 -0.79 5.94 -15.88
C HIS A 355 -0.53 6.86 -14.69
N ALA A 356 0.41 7.80 -14.80
CA ALA A 356 0.67 8.81 -13.79
C ALA A 356 -0.54 9.73 -13.56
N ILE A 357 -1.19 10.19 -14.63
CA ILE A 357 -2.41 11.00 -14.55
C ILE A 357 -3.54 10.19 -13.90
N ALA A 358 -3.73 8.94 -14.29
CA ALA A 358 -4.75 8.07 -13.69
C ALA A 358 -4.51 7.83 -12.20
N ALA A 359 -3.26 7.65 -11.79
CA ALA A 359 -2.90 7.57 -10.38
C ALA A 359 -3.26 8.86 -9.63
N ALA A 360 -2.87 10.03 -10.16
CA ALA A 360 -3.19 11.31 -9.56
C ALA A 360 -4.70 11.53 -9.42
N ASP A 361 -5.46 11.25 -10.48
CA ASP A 361 -6.92 11.38 -10.48
C ASP A 361 -7.55 10.42 -9.46
N TRP A 362 -7.10 9.16 -9.38
CA TRP A 362 -7.54 8.19 -8.36
C TRP A 362 -7.36 8.72 -6.93
N ALA A 363 -6.20 9.30 -6.63
CA ALA A 363 -5.93 9.84 -5.29
C ALA A 363 -6.71 11.14 -4.98
N MET A 364 -7.22 11.84 -5.99
CA MET A 364 -8.04 13.04 -5.77
C MET A 364 -9.54 12.74 -5.67
N GLU A 365 -9.98 11.57 -6.14
CA GLU A 365 -11.37 11.12 -6.08
C GLU A 365 -11.77 10.50 -4.72
N GLY A 366 -10.78 10.12 -3.90
CA GLY A 366 -10.96 9.42 -2.61
C GLY A 366 -11.23 10.29 -1.40
#